data_AF-A0A9P3K9U7-F1
#
_entry.id   AF-A0A9P3K9U7-F1
#
_cell.length_a   1.000
_cell.length_b   1.000
_cell.length_c   1.000
_cell.angle_alpha   90.00
_cell.angle_beta   90.00
_cell.angle_gamma   90.00
#
_symmetry.space_group_name_H-M   'P 1'
#
loop_
_entity.id
_entity.type
_entity.pdbx_description
1 polymer ?
#
loop_
_entity_poly.entity_id
_entity_poly.type
_entity_poly.pdbx_seq_one_letter_code
_entity_poly.pdbx_strand_id
1 'polypeptide(L)'
;MAPSSHDLFLLSPLTSPVPQSLYPLLAVTLVTAGLIATGAFFVYEATVSKFSRSLPRELLLSAIASVLLGFGTLFLFLWTGVYV
;
A
#
# COMPACT_ATOMS: atom_id res chain seq x y z
N MET A 1 19.18 -2.75 36.07
CA MET A 1 18.28 -3.78 36.60
C MET A 1 17.58 -4.40 35.40
N ALA A 2 18.02 -5.56 34.91
CA ALA A 2 17.36 -6.22 33.79
C ALA A 2 16.08 -6.90 34.29
N PRO A 3 14.97 -6.90 33.52
CA PRO A 3 13.74 -7.57 33.92
C PRO A 3 13.95 -9.08 34.05
N SER A 4 13.25 -9.68 35.00
CA SER A 4 13.40 -11.08 35.38
C SER A 4 12.71 -12.00 34.37
N SER A 5 13.14 -13.26 34.26
CA SER A 5 12.51 -14.23 33.36
C SER A 5 11.01 -14.45 33.62
N HIS A 6 10.55 -14.29 34.85
CA HIS A 6 9.13 -14.32 35.20
C HIS A 6 8.35 -13.12 34.66
N ASP A 7 8.96 -11.94 34.58
CA ASP A 7 8.33 -10.75 34.00
C ASP A 7 8.16 -10.90 32.48
N LEU A 8 9.11 -11.56 31.81
CA LEU A 8 9.03 -11.87 30.37
C LEU A 8 7.89 -12.84 30.02
N PHE A 9 7.54 -13.78 30.91
CA PHE A 9 6.43 -14.71 30.70
C PHE A 9 5.04 -14.07 30.90
N LEU A 10 4.97 -12.93 31.60
CA LEU A 10 3.73 -12.16 31.76
C LEU A 10 3.45 -11.23 30.57
N LEU A 11 4.39 -11.09 29.64
CA LEU A 11 4.20 -10.29 28.42
C LEU A 11 3.49 -11.12 27.34
N SER A 12 2.42 -10.56 26.79
CA SER A 12 1.72 -11.15 25.65
C SER A 12 2.65 -11.23 24.44
N PRO A 13 2.69 -12.38 23.71
CA PRO A 13 3.48 -12.50 22.50
C PRO A 13 3.07 -11.46 21.46
N LEU A 14 4.05 -10.78 20.88
CA LEU A 14 3.84 -9.81 19.81
C LEU A 14 3.48 -10.57 18.54
N THR A 15 2.21 -10.53 18.15
CA THR A 15 1.70 -11.09 16.89
C THR A 15 1.56 -9.99 15.86
N SER A 16 1.92 -10.28 14.61
CA SER A 16 1.70 -9.36 13.50
C SER A 16 0.20 -9.07 13.33
N PRO A 17 -0.21 -7.81 13.17
CA PRO A 17 -1.62 -7.44 13.01
C PRO A 17 -2.25 -7.99 11.72
N VAL A 18 -1.44 -8.40 10.74
CA VAL A 18 -1.90 -9.00 9.49
C VAL A 18 -1.20 -10.36 9.28
N PRO A 19 -1.94 -11.46 9.09
CA PRO A 19 -1.35 -12.77 8.87
C PRO A 19 -0.57 -12.82 7.54
N GLN A 20 0.60 -13.47 7.56
CA GLN A 20 1.50 -13.56 6.40
C GLN A 20 0.87 -14.23 5.17
N SER A 21 -0.15 -15.08 5.35
CA SER A 21 -0.89 -15.70 4.25
C SER A 21 -1.62 -14.69 3.36
N LEU A 22 -1.94 -13.51 3.89
CA LEU A 22 -2.66 -12.46 3.16
C LEU A 22 -1.75 -11.49 2.41
N TYR A 23 -0.43 -11.48 2.69
CA TYR A 23 0.52 -10.58 2.04
C TYR A 23 0.51 -10.69 0.50
N PRO A 24 0.59 -11.89 -0.12
CA PRO A 24 0.52 -11.98 -1.58
C PRO A 24 -0.78 -11.44 -2.15
N LEU A 25 -1.91 -11.74 -1.51
CA LEU A 25 -3.22 -11.28 -1.97
C LEU A 25 -3.32 -9.75 -1.90
N LEU A 26 -2.92 -9.15 -0.78
CA LEU A 26 -2.92 -7.70 -0.60
C LEU A 26 -1.95 -7.01 -1.56
N ALA A 27 -0.73 -7.54 -1.71
CA ALA A 27 0.26 -6.99 -2.65
C ALA A 27 -0.29 -6.96 -4.08
N VAL A 28 -0.77 -8.09 -4.59
CA VAL A 28 -1.25 -8.20 -5.98
C VAL A 28 -2.48 -7.33 -6.20
N THR A 29 -3.44 -7.32 -5.28
CA THR A 29 -4.67 -6.53 -5.43
C THR A 29 -4.39 -5.03 -5.38
N LEU A 30 -3.61 -4.55 -4.40
CA LEU A 30 -3.30 -3.12 -4.27
C LEU A 30 -2.41 -2.62 -5.41
N VAL A 31 -1.37 -3.38 -5.80
CA VAL A 31 -0.49 -2.98 -6.91
C VAL A 31 -1.26 -2.96 -8.23
N THR A 32 -2.09 -3.97 -8.50
CA THR A 32 -2.89 -4.01 -9.74
C THR A 32 -3.88 -2.86 -9.79
N ALA A 33 -4.63 -2.62 -8.70
CA ALA A 33 -5.56 -1.50 -8.62
C ALA A 33 -4.85 -0.14 -8.75
N GLY A 34 -3.68 0.01 -8.11
CA GLY A 34 -2.84 1.20 -8.21
C GLY A 34 -2.34 1.46 -9.63
N LEU A 35 -1.85 0.43 -10.33
CA LEU A 35 -1.42 0.54 -11.73
C LEU A 35 -2.58 0.91 -12.67
N ILE A 36 -3.77 0.35 -12.46
CA ILE A 36 -4.96 0.71 -13.23
C ILE A 36 -5.32 2.18 -12.98
N ALA A 37 -5.30 2.65 -11.73
CA ALA A 37 -5.58 4.04 -11.38
C ALA A 37 -4.54 5.01 -11.98
N THR A 38 -3.26 4.66 -11.95
CA THR A 38 -2.19 5.42 -12.62
C THR A 38 -2.39 5.45 -14.14
N GLY A 39 -2.74 4.33 -14.75
CA GLY A 39 -3.08 4.25 -16.17
C GLY A 39 -4.27 5.14 -16.52
N ALA A 40 -5.33 5.13 -15.71
CA ALA A 40 -6.49 6.00 -15.89
C ALA A 40 -6.13 7.49 -15.79
N PHE A 41 -5.21 7.87 -14.88
CA PHE A 41 -4.68 9.23 -14.81
C PHE A 41 -3.94 9.62 -16.09
N PHE A 42 -3.06 8.76 -16.61
CA PHE A 42 -2.36 9.04 -17.87
C PHE A 42 -3.29 9.11 -19.07
N VAL A 43 -4.31 8.27 -19.15
CA VAL A 43 -5.33 8.35 -20.21
C VAL A 43 -6.12 9.66 -20.10
N TYR A 44 -6.52 10.06 -18.89
CA TYR A 44 -7.23 11.32 -18.67
C TYR A 44 -6.37 12.54 -19.05
N GLU A 45 -5.10 12.54 -18.67
CA GLU A 45 -4.10 13.53 -19.08
C GLU A 45 -4.05 13.61 -20.61
N ALA A 46 -3.71 12.48 -21.26
CA ALA A 46 -3.37 12.45 -22.69
C ALA A 46 -4.56 12.67 -23.62
N THR A 47 -5.79 12.39 -23.17
CA THR A 47 -7.00 12.45 -24.02
C THR A 47 -7.78 13.74 -23.80
N VAL A 48 -7.72 14.35 -22.61
CA VAL A 48 -8.58 15.50 -22.30
C VAL A 48 -7.90 16.81 -22.73
N SER A 49 -8.61 17.55 -23.59
CA SER A 49 -8.21 18.90 -24.02
C SER A 49 -7.93 19.83 -22.83
N LYS A 50 -6.88 20.65 -22.95
CA LYS A 50 -6.41 21.60 -21.92
C LYS A 50 -7.50 22.53 -21.38
N PHE A 51 -8.54 22.81 -22.18
CA PHE A 51 -9.67 23.67 -21.81
C PHE A 51 -10.76 22.98 -20.96
N SER A 52 -10.75 21.65 -20.86
CA SER A 52 -11.74 20.86 -20.10
C SER A 52 -11.12 20.07 -18.94
N ARG A 53 -9.83 20.29 -18.63
CA ARG A 53 -9.14 19.61 -17.54
C ARG A 53 -9.46 20.23 -16.20
N SER A 54 -9.83 19.39 -15.25
CA SER A 54 -10.03 19.76 -13.85
C SER A 54 -8.87 19.25 -13.01
N LEU A 55 -7.97 20.16 -12.64
CA LEU A 55 -6.82 19.92 -11.75
C LEU A 55 -7.21 19.17 -10.45
N PRO A 56 -8.34 19.48 -9.78
CA PRO A 56 -8.77 18.75 -8.59
C PRO A 56 -9.04 17.25 -8.84
N ARG A 57 -9.61 16.90 -10.00
CA ARG A 57 -9.89 15.51 -10.36
C ARG A 57 -8.61 14.73 -10.63
N GLU A 58 -7.64 15.38 -11.26
CA GLU A 58 -6.31 14.84 -11.55
C GLU A 58 -5.52 14.57 -10.27
N LEU A 59 -5.53 15.52 -9.34
CA LEU A 59 -4.91 15.36 -8.03
C LEU A 59 -5.58 14.26 -7.22
N LEU A 60 -6.91 14.17 -7.24
CA LEU A 60 -7.61 13.13 -6.52
C LEU A 60 -7.29 11.73 -7.06
N LEU A 61 -7.30 11.57 -8.39
CA LEU A 61 -7.00 10.30 -9.03
C LEU A 61 -5.55 9.87 -8.82
N SER A 62 -4.60 10.80 -8.98
CA SER A 62 -3.18 10.53 -8.72
C SER A 62 -2.86 10.29 -7.24
N ALA A 63 -3.56 10.96 -6.32
CA ALA A 63 -3.43 10.71 -4.88
C ALA A 63 -3.91 9.30 -4.52
N ILE A 64 -5.09 8.89 -5.00
CA ILE A 64 -5.61 7.53 -4.79
C ILE A 64 -4.67 6.48 -5.37
N ALA A 65 -4.16 6.71 -6.58
CA ALA A 65 -3.20 5.81 -7.22
C ALA A 65 -1.90 5.69 -6.41
N SER A 66 -1.36 6.81 -5.93
CA SER A 66 -0.14 6.85 -5.11
C SER A 66 -0.30 6.10 -3.79
N VAL A 67 -1.45 6.26 -3.11
CA VAL A 67 -1.74 5.52 -1.88
C VAL A 67 -1.84 4.02 -2.15
N LEU A 68 -2.58 3.61 -3.19
CA LEU A 68 -2.70 2.20 -3.57
C LEU A 68 -1.35 1.57 -3.94
N LEU A 69 -0.55 2.25 -4.75
CA LEU A 69 0.78 1.78 -5.12
C LEU A 69 1.73 1.77 -3.92
N GLY A 70 1.71 2.79 -3.06
CA GLY A 70 2.56 2.85 -1.87
C GLY A 70 2.26 1.72 -0.89
N PHE A 71 1.00 1.49 -0.54
CA PHE A 71 0.63 0.35 0.29
C PHE A 71 0.86 -0.99 -0.43
N GLY A 72 0.60 -1.06 -1.73
CA GLY A 72 0.85 -2.25 -2.54
C GLY A 72 2.33 -2.66 -2.57
N THR A 73 3.24 -1.70 -2.72
CA THR A 73 4.69 -1.98 -2.70
C THR A 73 5.19 -2.35 -1.30
N LEU A 74 4.61 -1.79 -0.23
CA LEU A 74 4.90 -2.24 1.14
C LEU A 74 4.54 -3.72 1.34
N PHE A 75 3.33 -4.14 0.94
CA PHE A 75 2.94 -5.55 1.03
C PHE A 75 3.75 -6.45 0.08
N LEU A 76 4.19 -5.92 -1.06
CA LEU A 76 5.07 -6.64 -1.99
C LEU A 76 6.43 -6.95 -1.33
N PHE A 77 7.04 -6.00 -0.61
CA PHE A 77 8.27 -6.24 0.14
C PHE A 77 8.07 -7.25 1.27
N LEU A 78 6.97 -7.14 2.01
CA LEU A 78 6.62 -8.15 3.03
C LEU A 78 6.43 -9.55 2.43
N TRP A 79 5.90 -9.64 1.19
CA TRP A 79 5.72 -10.92 0.50
C TRP A 79 7.05 -11.51 0.00
N THR A 80 7.98 -10.68 -0.51
CA THR A 80 9.31 -11.16 -0.94
C THR A 80 10.25 -11.48 0.23
N GLY A 81 9.82 -11.22 1.47
CA GLY A 81 10.61 -11.45 2.69
C GLY A 81 11.57 -10.31 3.03
N VAL A 82 11.41 -9.15 2.38
CA VAL A 82 12.13 -7.92 2.71
C VAL A 82 11.29 -7.14 3.73
N TYR A 83 11.69 -7.23 4.99
CA TYR A 83 11.02 -6.52 6.08
C TYR A 83 11.59 -5.10 6.19
N VAL A 84 10.70 -4.10 6.13
CA VAL A 84 10.98 -2.67 6.34
C VAL A 84 10.48 -2.25 7.72
#